data_AF-A0A7J9W776-F1
#
_entry.id   AF-A0A7J9W776-F1
#
_cell.length_a   1.000
_cell.length_b   1.000
_cell.length_c   1.000
_cell.angle_alpha   90.00
_cell.angle_beta   90.00
_cell.angle_gamma   90.00
#
_symmetry.space_group_name_H-M   'P 1'
#
loop_
_entity.id
_entity.type
_entity.pdbx_description
1 polymer ?
#
loop_
_entity_poly.entity_id
_entity_poly.type
_entity_poly.pdbx_seq_one_letter_code
_entity_poly.pdbx_strand_id
1 'polypeptide(L)'
;MTQVERQATRPLSASEREWLRVRSYLREHRYDLSVAAAAEYHDMRKVAGTDLLTAPQWLPAEPAPLDQIELGFAPESRFAGITGTDPASESVRPVRPDGSRYPSYSAAISELAPPRVFENRGTYRLLSADIAGARPRLTFGRGAYFDGIDNFADPRIHHRQPGRRGVRPCHDPTCFPCLSGPVASL
;
A
#
# COMPACT_ATOMS: atom_id res chain seq x y z
N MET A 1 12.12 8.15 -29.17
CA MET A 1 12.76 6.95 -28.55
C MET A 1 12.15 6.76 -27.17
N THR A 2 11.18 5.86 -27.08
CA THR A 2 10.43 5.56 -25.85
C THR A 2 11.29 4.76 -24.88
N GLN A 3 11.16 5.07 -23.59
CA GLN A 3 11.89 4.52 -22.44
C GLN A 3 11.68 3.01 -22.18
N VAL A 4 11.21 2.26 -23.18
CA VAL A 4 10.72 0.89 -23.05
C VAL A 4 11.86 -0.16 -23.15
N GLU A 5 13.05 0.22 -23.60
CA GLU A 5 14.15 -0.73 -23.88
C GLU A 5 15.39 -0.54 -22.99
N ARG A 6 15.20 -0.41 -21.68
CA ARG A 6 16.19 -0.95 -20.75
C ARG A 6 15.64 -2.26 -20.20
N GLN A 7 15.56 -3.25 -21.08
CA GLN A 7 15.24 -4.63 -20.69
C GLN A 7 16.38 -5.18 -19.84
N ALA A 8 16.01 -5.96 -18.82
CA ALA A 8 16.95 -6.77 -18.06
C ALA A 8 17.85 -7.56 -19.03
N THR A 9 19.16 -7.59 -18.78
CA THR A 9 20.18 -8.25 -19.61
C THR A 9 19.99 -9.77 -19.72
N ARG A 10 18.95 -10.32 -19.08
CA ARG A 10 18.59 -11.73 -19.03
C ARG A 10 17.19 -11.97 -19.59
N PRO A 11 16.91 -13.15 -20.13
CA PRO A 11 15.55 -13.52 -20.52
C PRO A 11 14.61 -13.46 -19.30
N LEU A 12 13.42 -12.89 -19.52
CA LEU A 12 12.38 -12.78 -18.51
C LEU A 12 11.64 -14.12 -18.35
N SER A 13 11.32 -14.49 -17.12
CA SER A 13 10.46 -15.64 -16.85
C SER A 13 9.03 -15.39 -17.37
N ALA A 14 8.21 -16.45 -17.48
CA ALA A 14 6.79 -16.29 -17.78
C ALA A 14 6.06 -15.46 -16.71
N SER A 15 6.44 -15.63 -15.44
CA SER A 15 5.87 -14.88 -14.32
C SER A 15 6.22 -13.39 -14.37
N GLU A 16 7.45 -13.04 -14.77
CA GLU A 16 7.88 -11.64 -14.92
C GLU A 16 7.18 -10.94 -16.08
N ARG A 17 7.04 -11.63 -17.22
CA ARG A 17 6.29 -11.11 -18.38
C ARG A 17 4.84 -10.86 -18.03
N GLU A 18 4.21 -11.81 -17.34
CA GLU A 18 2.82 -11.66 -16.89
C GLU A 18 2.70 -10.49 -15.91
N TRP A 19 3.59 -10.39 -14.94
CA TRP A 19 3.60 -9.29 -13.98
C TRP A 19 3.75 -7.92 -14.65
N LEU A 20 4.62 -7.79 -15.65
CA LEU A 20 4.77 -6.56 -16.45
C LEU A 20 3.47 -6.21 -17.20
N ARG A 21 2.83 -7.22 -17.80
CA ARG A 21 1.53 -7.04 -18.49
C ARG A 21 0.45 -6.56 -17.54
N VAL A 22 0.28 -7.24 -16.40
CA VAL A 22 -0.70 -6.84 -15.37
C VAL A 22 -0.41 -5.42 -14.89
N ARG A 23 0.86 -5.11 -14.60
CA ARG A 23 1.24 -3.78 -14.11
C ARG A 23 0.98 -2.68 -15.13
N SER A 24 1.23 -2.90 -16.43
CA SER A 24 0.89 -1.92 -17.46
C SER A 24 -0.60 -1.63 -17.47
N TYR A 25 -1.42 -2.67 -17.44
CA TYR A 25 -2.88 -2.56 -17.38
C TYR A 25 -3.35 -1.80 -16.13
N LEU A 26 -2.83 -2.15 -14.94
CA LEU A 26 -3.14 -1.45 -13.70
C LEU A 26 -2.78 0.04 -13.76
N ARG A 27 -1.65 0.38 -14.40
CA ARG A 27 -1.22 1.77 -14.54
C ARG A 27 -2.13 2.55 -15.50
N GLU A 28 -2.54 1.94 -16.60
CA GLU A 28 -3.40 2.54 -17.63
C GLU A 28 -4.84 2.72 -17.13
N HIS A 29 -5.37 1.76 -16.37
CA HIS A 29 -6.76 1.73 -15.89
C HIS A 29 -6.91 2.06 -14.40
N ARG A 30 -5.92 2.73 -13.79
CA ARG A 30 -5.85 2.94 -12.34
C ARG A 30 -7.10 3.57 -11.72
N TYR A 31 -7.74 4.49 -12.43
CA TYR A 31 -8.90 5.21 -11.93
C TYR A 31 -10.12 4.29 -11.87
N ASP A 32 -10.49 3.69 -13.00
CA ASP A 32 -11.64 2.79 -13.11
C ASP A 32 -11.51 1.61 -12.16
N LEU A 33 -10.31 1.04 -12.05
CA LEU A 33 -10.02 -0.05 -11.12
C LEU A 33 -10.14 0.39 -9.66
N SER A 34 -9.72 1.62 -9.32
CA SER A 34 -9.86 2.15 -7.96
C SER A 34 -11.32 2.34 -7.58
N VAL A 35 -12.14 2.93 -8.47
CA VAL A 35 -13.59 3.10 -8.25
C VAL A 35 -14.25 1.74 -8.08
N ALA A 36 -13.92 0.80 -8.97
CA ALA A 36 -14.50 -0.54 -8.94
C ALA A 36 -14.08 -1.35 -7.70
N ALA A 37 -12.86 -1.15 -7.19
CA ALA A 37 -12.39 -1.76 -5.94
C ALA A 37 -13.10 -1.14 -4.72
N ALA A 38 -13.29 0.18 -4.70
CA ALA A 38 -13.98 0.87 -3.60
C ALA A 38 -15.44 0.45 -3.45
N ALA A 39 -16.08 -0.05 -4.51
CA ALA A 39 -17.42 -0.63 -4.45
C ALA A 39 -17.50 -1.95 -3.66
N GLU A 40 -16.39 -2.68 -3.51
CA GLU A 40 -16.34 -3.93 -2.73
C GLU A 40 -16.34 -3.66 -1.21
N TYR A 41 -15.90 -2.47 -0.80
CA TYR A 41 -15.78 -2.04 0.60
C TYR A 41 -17.00 -1.22 1.05
N HIS A 42 -18.21 -1.76 0.88
CA HIS A 42 -19.46 -1.08 1.21
C HIS A 42 -19.63 -0.77 2.72
N ASP A 43 -19.09 -1.63 3.59
CA ASP A 43 -19.16 -1.45 5.04
C ASP A 43 -18.09 -0.50 5.60
N MET A 44 -17.12 -0.09 4.77
CA MET A 44 -16.05 0.79 5.21
C MET A 44 -16.42 2.26 5.02
N ARG A 45 -16.01 3.10 5.98
CA ARG A 45 -16.17 4.54 5.83
C ARG A 45 -15.30 5.05 4.70
N LYS A 46 -15.85 6.00 3.95
CA LYS A 46 -15.18 6.73 2.89
C LYS A 46 -15.08 8.21 3.24
N VAL A 47 -14.02 8.87 2.81
CA VAL A 47 -13.90 10.33 2.91
C VAL A 47 -15.00 10.96 2.05
N ALA A 48 -15.74 11.92 2.62
CA ALA A 48 -16.93 12.50 2.01
C ALA A 48 -16.72 12.89 0.53
N GLY A 49 -17.57 12.34 -0.35
CA GLY A 49 -17.52 12.61 -1.79
C GLY A 49 -16.42 11.89 -2.56
N THR A 50 -15.69 10.96 -1.94
CA THR A 50 -14.59 10.21 -2.58
C THR A 50 -14.69 8.71 -2.31
N ASP A 51 -13.92 7.93 -3.08
CA ASP A 51 -13.75 6.49 -2.89
C ASP A 51 -12.59 6.12 -1.95
N LEU A 52 -12.02 7.10 -1.24
CA LEU A 52 -10.91 6.87 -0.31
C LEU A 52 -11.43 6.30 1.00
N LEU A 53 -10.97 5.09 1.34
CA LEU A 53 -11.26 4.44 2.62
C LEU A 53 -10.63 5.23 3.77
N THR A 54 -11.35 5.32 4.89
CA THR A 54 -10.91 6.05 6.09
C THR A 54 -11.32 5.35 7.37
N ALA A 55 -10.72 5.78 8.48
CA ALA A 55 -11.07 5.36 9.83
C ALA A 55 -11.78 6.52 10.56
N PRO A 56 -12.70 6.25 11.51
CA PRO A 56 -13.43 7.30 12.24
C PRO A 56 -12.50 8.35 12.87
N GLN A 57 -11.38 7.91 13.43
CA GLN A 57 -10.41 8.77 14.10
C GLN A 57 -9.59 9.65 13.15
N TRP A 58 -9.68 9.44 11.83
CA TRP A 58 -8.95 10.25 10.83
C TRP A 58 -9.81 11.36 10.22
N LEU A 59 -11.13 11.30 10.43
CA LEU A 59 -12.08 12.22 9.80
C LEU A 59 -12.72 13.11 10.86
N PRO A 60 -12.15 14.31 11.14
CA PRO A 60 -12.78 15.25 12.05
C PRO A 60 -14.13 15.74 11.50
N ALA A 61 -15.04 16.13 12.39
CA ALA A 61 -16.37 16.62 12.01
C ALA A 61 -16.29 17.94 11.22
N GLU A 62 -15.28 18.75 11.50
CA GLU A 62 -14.97 20.01 10.83
C GLU A 62 -13.47 20.05 10.51
N PRO A 63 -13.03 20.82 9.51
CA PRO A 63 -11.60 20.99 9.23
C PRO A 63 -10.83 21.46 10.47
N ALA A 64 -9.85 20.66 10.91
CA ALA A 64 -9.01 21.00 12.05
C ALA A 64 -7.88 21.98 11.64
N PRO A 65 -7.67 23.10 12.36
CA PRO A 65 -6.51 23.96 12.16
C PRO A 65 -5.20 23.21 12.39
N LEU A 66 -4.23 23.38 11.48
CA LEU A 66 -2.97 22.62 11.53
C LEU A 66 -2.13 22.92 12.78
N ASP A 67 -2.21 24.13 13.31
CA ASP A 67 -1.53 24.57 14.53
C ASP A 67 -2.13 23.97 15.82
N GLN A 68 -3.31 23.35 15.72
CA GLN A 68 -3.97 22.63 16.82
C GLN A 68 -3.69 21.12 16.78
N ILE A 69 -2.96 20.63 15.77
CA ILE A 69 -2.58 19.23 15.66
C ILE A 69 -1.24 19.00 16.33
N GLU A 70 -1.24 18.20 17.38
CA GLU A 70 -0.02 17.81 18.07
C GLU A 70 0.76 16.78 17.25
N LEU A 71 2.06 17.02 17.08
CA LEU A 71 2.96 16.11 16.36
C LEU A 71 3.85 15.37 17.36
N GLY A 72 3.77 14.04 17.34
CA GLY A 72 4.70 13.16 18.04
C GLY A 72 5.74 12.59 17.06
N PHE A 73 6.98 12.45 17.50
CA PHE A 73 8.02 11.73 16.75
C PHE A 73 8.66 10.66 17.62
N ALA A 74 8.52 9.39 17.20
CA ALA A 74 9.02 8.20 17.89
C ALA A 74 9.93 7.40 16.93
N PRO A 75 11.20 7.81 16.75
CA PRO A 75 12.09 7.24 15.73
C PRO A 75 12.41 5.76 15.94
N GLU A 76 12.40 5.31 17.20
CA GLU A 76 12.69 3.92 17.59
C GLU A 76 11.45 3.01 17.55
N SER A 77 10.27 3.60 17.35
CA SER A 77 9.03 2.83 17.31
C SER A 77 8.96 1.99 16.04
N ARG A 78 8.71 0.70 16.20
CA ARG A 78 8.59 -0.24 15.09
C ARG A 78 7.18 -0.19 14.54
N PHE A 79 7.06 -0.20 13.21
CA PHE A 79 5.77 -0.38 12.58
C PHE A 79 5.28 -1.82 12.75
N ALA A 80 4.04 -1.98 13.22
CA ALA A 80 3.43 -3.28 13.53
C ALA A 80 2.41 -3.76 12.48
N GLY A 81 2.20 -3.03 11.39
CA GLY A 81 1.26 -3.42 10.33
C GLY A 81 1.91 -4.22 9.20
N ILE A 82 1.21 -4.29 8.06
CA ILE A 82 1.63 -5.02 6.85
C ILE A 82 2.82 -4.32 6.18
N THR A 83 3.84 -5.09 5.83
CA THR A 83 5.07 -4.58 5.20
C THR A 83 5.18 -4.94 3.72
N GLY A 84 4.30 -5.81 3.20
CA GLY A 84 4.33 -6.22 1.78
C GLY A 84 5.47 -7.18 1.44
N THR A 85 6.09 -7.77 2.46
CA THR A 85 7.15 -8.78 2.34
C THR A 85 6.73 -10.15 2.85
N ASP A 86 5.63 -10.19 3.61
CA ASP A 86 5.05 -11.38 4.22
C ASP A 86 4.41 -12.32 3.17
N PRO A 87 4.07 -13.57 3.54
CA PRO A 87 3.50 -14.55 2.61
C PRO A 87 2.21 -14.09 1.91
N ALA A 88 1.39 -13.22 2.51
CA ALA A 88 0.16 -12.74 1.89
C ALA A 88 0.44 -11.93 0.61
N SER A 89 1.61 -11.29 0.54
CA SER A 89 2.09 -10.55 -0.65
C SER A 89 2.72 -11.43 -1.74
N GLU A 90 2.86 -12.75 -1.56
CA GLU A 90 3.55 -13.59 -2.56
C GLU A 90 2.90 -13.56 -3.94
N SER A 91 1.57 -13.51 -3.99
CA SER A 91 0.82 -13.55 -5.25
C SER A 91 1.06 -12.33 -6.15
N VAL A 92 1.53 -11.21 -5.60
CA VAL A 92 1.83 -9.97 -6.36
C VAL A 92 3.30 -9.80 -6.72
N ARG A 93 4.17 -10.68 -6.21
CA ARG A 93 5.60 -10.65 -6.47
C ARG A 93 5.93 -11.70 -7.53
N PRO A 94 6.55 -11.33 -8.67
CA PRO A 94 6.85 -12.29 -9.72
C PRO A 94 7.91 -13.31 -9.26
N VAL A 95 8.06 -14.38 -10.03
CA VAL A 95 9.08 -15.42 -9.83
C VAL A 95 10.15 -15.26 -10.90
N ARG A 96 11.41 -15.26 -10.50
CA ARG A 96 12.59 -15.19 -11.38
C ARG A 96 12.80 -16.51 -12.14
N PRO A 97 13.64 -16.53 -13.20
CA PRO A 97 13.97 -17.75 -13.92
C PRO A 97 14.61 -18.85 -13.06
N ASP A 98 15.31 -18.48 -11.99
CA ASP A 98 15.90 -19.43 -11.02
C ASP A 98 14.88 -20.01 -10.02
N GLY A 99 13.59 -19.65 -10.15
CA GLY A 99 12.52 -20.09 -9.26
C GLY A 99 12.39 -19.27 -7.97
N SER A 100 13.31 -18.34 -7.70
CA SER A 100 13.22 -17.45 -6.53
C SER A 100 12.16 -16.36 -6.74
N ARG A 101 11.46 -15.98 -5.66
CA ARG A 101 10.53 -14.85 -5.70
C ARG A 101 11.25 -13.54 -5.39
N TYR A 102 10.77 -12.43 -5.93
CA TYR A 102 11.24 -11.12 -5.49
C TYR A 102 10.91 -10.91 -4.01
N PRO A 103 11.82 -10.32 -3.21
CA PRO A 103 11.61 -10.13 -1.77
C PRO A 103 10.53 -9.08 -1.47
N SER A 104 10.25 -8.15 -2.38
CA SER A 104 9.21 -7.13 -2.25
C SER A 104 8.69 -6.69 -3.62
N TYR A 105 7.62 -5.91 -3.64
CA TYR A 105 7.07 -5.35 -4.88
C TYR A 105 8.00 -4.27 -5.45
N SER A 106 8.59 -3.44 -4.59
CA SER A 106 9.59 -2.43 -4.91
C SER A 106 10.86 -3.04 -5.53
N ALA A 107 11.29 -4.22 -5.07
CA ALA A 107 12.40 -4.96 -5.69
C ALA A 107 12.06 -5.40 -7.13
N ALA A 108 10.84 -5.88 -7.37
CA ALA A 108 10.38 -6.25 -8.71
C ALA A 108 10.32 -5.03 -9.64
N ILE A 109 9.83 -3.88 -9.17
CA ILE A 109 9.83 -2.64 -9.96
C ILE A 109 11.27 -2.24 -10.31
N SER A 110 12.17 -2.25 -9.33
CA SER A 110 13.57 -1.81 -9.50
C SER A 110 14.29 -2.59 -10.60
N GLU A 111 14.06 -3.91 -10.67
CA GLU A 111 14.72 -4.77 -11.64
C GLU A 111 14.01 -4.78 -13.01
N LEU A 112 12.68 -4.84 -13.02
CA LEU A 112 11.92 -5.13 -14.24
C LEU A 112 11.39 -3.88 -14.96
N ALA A 113 11.10 -2.82 -14.22
CA ALA A 113 10.47 -1.62 -14.79
C ALA A 113 10.84 -0.34 -14.00
N PRO A 114 12.14 -0.05 -13.79
CA PRO A 114 12.56 1.08 -12.97
C PRO A 114 12.11 2.41 -13.58
N PRO A 115 11.36 3.25 -12.85
CA PRO A 115 11.16 4.65 -13.20
C PRO A 115 12.49 5.41 -13.31
N ARG A 116 12.49 6.59 -13.96
CA ARG A 116 13.69 7.44 -14.09
C ARG A 116 14.30 7.80 -12.74
N VAL A 117 13.46 8.00 -11.73
CA VAL A 117 13.86 8.25 -10.35
C VAL A 117 13.10 7.23 -9.51
N PHE A 118 13.83 6.27 -8.95
CA PHE A 118 13.27 5.22 -8.11
C PHE A 118 14.24 4.91 -6.98
N GLU A 119 14.17 5.75 -5.95
CA GLU A 119 15.12 5.74 -4.83
C GLU A 119 14.37 5.54 -3.52
N ASN A 120 14.92 4.70 -2.66
CA ASN A 120 14.36 4.49 -1.33
C ASN A 120 14.84 5.58 -0.36
N ARG A 121 14.18 6.74 -0.39
CA ARG A 121 14.51 7.88 0.48
C ARG A 121 13.86 7.74 1.85
N GLY A 122 14.48 8.31 2.87
CA GLY A 122 13.90 8.39 4.21
C GLY A 122 12.63 9.23 4.22
N THR A 123 11.61 8.76 4.95
CA THR A 123 10.30 9.41 5.10
C THR A 123 9.87 9.39 6.57
N TYR A 124 8.78 10.10 6.88
CA TYR A 124 8.09 10.01 8.15
C TYR A 124 6.89 9.08 7.99
N ARG A 125 6.90 7.95 8.71
CA ARG A 125 5.83 6.97 8.66
C ARG A 125 4.79 7.30 9.72
N LEU A 126 3.52 7.38 9.34
CA LEU A 126 2.42 7.54 10.29
C LEU A 126 2.28 6.26 11.15
N LEU A 127 2.39 6.40 12.47
CA LEU A 127 2.26 5.32 13.45
C LEU A 127 0.95 5.38 14.22
N SER A 128 0.37 6.56 14.39
CA SER A 128 -0.97 6.73 14.95
C SER A 128 -1.55 8.06 14.49
N ALA A 129 -2.86 8.09 14.37
CA ALA A 129 -3.61 9.29 14.05
C ALA A 129 -4.94 9.27 14.79
N ASP A 130 -5.14 10.30 15.59
CA ASP A 130 -6.42 10.66 16.20
C ASP A 130 -6.64 12.15 15.94
N ILE A 131 -7.26 12.46 14.81
CA ILE A 131 -7.52 13.83 14.37
C ILE A 131 -8.95 14.24 14.75
N ALA A 132 -9.85 13.27 14.92
CA ALA A 132 -11.25 13.52 15.28
C ALA A 132 -11.47 13.72 16.79
N GLY A 133 -10.48 13.41 17.64
CA GLY A 133 -10.55 13.59 19.08
C GLY A 133 -10.47 15.05 19.53
N ALA A 134 -10.74 15.28 20.82
CA ALA A 134 -10.68 16.62 21.44
C ALA A 134 -9.28 17.26 21.46
N ARG A 135 -8.23 16.44 21.26
CA ARG A 135 -6.84 16.87 21.11
C ARG A 135 -6.24 16.16 19.90
N PRO A 136 -6.37 16.75 18.69
CA PRO A 136 -5.87 16.14 17.46
C PRO A 136 -4.37 15.83 17.55
N ARG A 137 -3.97 14.62 17.20
CA ARG A 137 -2.59 14.15 17.28
C ARG A 137 -2.23 13.23 16.13
N LEU A 138 -1.02 13.42 15.62
CA LEU A 138 -0.35 12.51 14.68
C LEU A 138 1.00 12.08 15.26
N THR A 139 1.26 10.78 15.32
CA THR A 139 2.57 10.26 15.73
C THR A 139 3.29 9.66 14.53
N PHE A 140 4.53 10.06 14.33
CA PHE A 140 5.38 9.59 13.24
C PHE A 140 6.59 8.81 13.76
N GLY A 141 7.02 7.83 12.97
CA GLY A 141 8.30 7.14 13.12
C GLY A 141 9.18 7.37 11.89
N ARG A 142 10.37 6.76 11.91
CA ARG A 142 11.18 6.66 10.69
C ARG A 142 10.52 5.69 9.71
N GLY A 143 10.50 6.07 8.45
CA GLY A 143 10.09 5.20 7.35
C GLY A 143 11.00 5.37 6.15
N ALA A 144 10.70 4.58 5.13
CA ALA A 144 11.32 4.70 3.82
C ALA A 144 10.25 4.77 2.73
N TYR A 145 10.57 5.37 1.59
CA TYR A 145 9.63 5.52 0.47
C TYR A 145 9.06 4.17 0.00
N PHE A 146 9.89 3.13 -0.03
CA PHE A 146 9.45 1.80 -0.45
C PHE A 146 8.51 1.11 0.55
N ASP A 147 8.50 1.50 1.83
CA ASP A 147 7.52 1.00 2.80
C ASP A 147 6.08 1.28 2.35
N GLY A 148 5.87 2.44 1.73
CA GLY A 148 4.59 2.79 1.14
C GLY A 148 4.27 1.90 -0.07
N ILE A 149 5.21 1.79 -1.02
CA ILE A 149 5.03 1.00 -2.25
C ILE A 149 4.69 -0.45 -1.94
N ASP A 150 5.41 -1.06 -0.99
CA ASP A 150 5.25 -2.46 -0.65
C ASP A 150 3.94 -2.70 0.12
N ASN A 151 3.52 -1.77 0.98
CA ASN A 151 2.23 -1.85 1.68
C ASN A 151 1.01 -1.64 0.75
N PHE A 152 1.12 -0.79 -0.28
CA PHE A 152 0.04 -0.55 -1.24
C PHE A 152 -0.10 -1.63 -2.31
N ALA A 153 0.86 -2.56 -2.41
CA ALA A 153 0.78 -3.71 -3.30
C ALA A 153 -0.19 -4.76 -2.71
N ASP A 154 -1.45 -4.37 -2.51
CA ASP A 154 -2.49 -5.29 -2.05
C ASP A 154 -2.70 -6.35 -3.15
N PRO A 155 -2.56 -7.66 -2.84
CA PRO A 155 -2.95 -8.76 -3.72
C PRO A 155 -4.37 -8.66 -4.27
N ARG A 156 -5.22 -7.82 -3.66
CA ARG A 156 -6.58 -7.59 -4.12
C ARG A 156 -6.68 -6.84 -5.45
N ILE A 157 -5.81 -5.87 -5.68
CA ILE A 157 -5.78 -5.11 -6.94
C ILE A 157 -5.25 -5.99 -8.09
N HIS A 158 -4.27 -6.84 -7.81
CA HIS A 158 -3.59 -7.66 -8.82
C HIS A 158 -4.44 -8.83 -9.36
N HIS A 159 -5.38 -9.36 -8.59
CA HIS A 159 -6.23 -10.47 -9.06
C HIS A 159 -7.46 -10.03 -9.85
N ARG A 160 -7.71 -8.72 -10.02
CA ARG A 160 -8.78 -8.20 -10.86
C ARG A 160 -8.39 -8.23 -12.34
N GLN A 161 -8.18 -9.45 -12.83
CA GLN A 161 -8.19 -9.81 -14.25
C GLN A 161 -9.63 -10.17 -14.65
N PRO A 162 -10.13 -9.81 -15.85
CA PRO A 162 -11.42 -10.30 -16.32
C PRO A 162 -11.41 -11.84 -16.37
N GLY A 163 -12.30 -12.49 -15.61
CA GLY A 163 -12.54 -13.95 -15.69
C GLY A 163 -12.10 -14.80 -14.48
N ARG A 164 -11.50 -14.24 -13.42
CA ARG A 164 -11.20 -14.98 -12.18
C ARG A 164 -12.11 -14.51 -11.02
N ARG A 165 -12.90 -15.44 -10.45
CA ARG A 165 -13.71 -15.18 -9.24
C ARG A 165 -12.75 -14.97 -8.06
N GLY A 166 -12.79 -13.78 -7.47
CA GLY A 166 -11.94 -13.36 -6.36
C GLY A 166 -12.17 -14.15 -5.08
N VAL A 167 -11.17 -14.09 -4.20
CA VAL A 167 -11.26 -14.56 -2.81
C VAL A 167 -12.23 -13.64 -2.06
N ARG A 168 -13.11 -14.22 -1.22
CA ARG A 168 -14.11 -13.46 -0.46
C ARG A 168 -13.44 -12.40 0.42
N PRO A 169 -14.06 -11.22 0.58
CA PRO A 169 -13.56 -10.20 1.50
C PRO A 169 -13.46 -10.76 2.91
N CYS A 170 -12.31 -10.55 3.56
CA CYS A 170 -12.20 -10.71 5.00
C CYS A 170 -13.05 -9.60 5.62
N HIS A 171 -14.22 -9.94 6.16
CA HIS A 171 -15.07 -9.05 6.95
C HIS A 171 -14.49 -8.76 8.36
N ASP A 172 -13.22 -9.11 8.58
CA ASP A 172 -12.53 -8.90 9.85
C ASP A 172 -11.94 -7.49 9.89
N PRO A 173 -12.41 -6.60 10.80
CA PRO A 173 -11.90 -5.24 10.95
C PRO A 173 -10.43 -5.17 11.40
N THR A 174 -9.80 -6.30 11.77
CA THR A 174 -8.36 -6.40 12.06
C THR A 174 -7.48 -6.60 10.81
N CYS A 175 -8.09 -6.85 9.65
CA CYS A 175 -7.40 -7.18 8.39
C CYS A 175 -6.93 -5.94 7.60
N PHE A 176 -7.38 -4.74 7.97
CA PHE A 176 -6.74 -3.47 7.62
C PHE A 176 -5.85 -3.06 8.81
N PRO A 177 -4.72 -2.34 8.61
CA PRO A 177 -3.85 -1.96 9.71
C PRO A 177 -4.55 -0.88 10.57
N CYS A 178 -5.41 -1.33 11.47
CA CYS A 178 -5.83 -0.57 12.64
C CYS A 178 -4.59 -0.41 13.51
N LEU A 179 -4.12 0.82 13.63
CA LEU A 179 -3.11 1.28 14.57
C LEU A 179 -3.66 1.25 15.99
N SER A 180 -4.01 0.06 16.48
CA SER A 180 -4.54 -0.16 17.83
C SER A 180 -3.70 -1.25 18.52
N GLY A 181 -2.55 -0.84 19.07
CA GLY A 181 -1.95 -1.57 20.17
C GLY A 181 -2.67 -1.20 21.48
N PRO A 182 -2.84 -2.12 22.44
CA PRO A 182 -3.43 -1.79 23.73
C PRO A 182 -2.54 -0.78 24.46
N VAL A 183 -3.14 0.31 24.92
CA VAL A 183 -2.53 1.17 25.95
C VAL A 183 -2.52 0.33 27.22
N ALA A 184 -1.35 -0.17 27.61
CA ALA A 184 -1.17 -0.72 28.94
C ALA A 184 -1.33 0.43 29.94
N SER A 185 -2.46 0.46 30.64
CA SER A 185 -2.59 1.25 31.86
C SER A 185 -1.63 0.69 32.92
N LEU A 186 -0.92 1.60 33.57
CA LEU A 186 -0.24 1.39 34.85
C LEU A 186 -1.21 0.86 35.92
#